data_AF-X0NXU7-F1
#
_entry.id   AF-X0NXU7-F1
#
_cell.length_a   1.000
_cell.length_b   1.000
_cell.length_c   1.000
_cell.angle_alpha   90.00
_cell.angle_beta   90.00
_cell.angle_gamma   90.00
#
_symmetry.space_group_name_H-M   'P 1'
#
loop_
_entity.id
_entity.type
_entity.pdbx_description
1 polymer ?
#
loop_
_entity_poly.entity_id
_entity_poly.type
_entity_poly.pdbx_seq_one_letter_code
_entity_poly.pdbx_strand_id
1 'polypeptide(L)'
;MIIQEYEEKLLQLIDDGIDTATDDELFAGGYLRGHISLAAAECESKNESQLSLMKEKVEQSITDAKSELSPSDYVLVCQMWQKVSA
;
A
#
# COMPACT_ATOMS: atom_id res chain seq x y z
N MET A 1 16.10 -6.92 4.67
CA MET A 1 15.00 -6.02 5.06
C MET A 1 13.91 -6.91 5.62
N ILE A 2 13.51 -6.67 6.86
CA ILE A 2 12.34 -7.31 7.48
C ILE A 2 11.07 -6.58 7.05
N ILE A 3 9.91 -7.15 7.39
CA ILE A 3 8.60 -6.60 7.02
C ILE A 3 8.42 -5.17 7.55
N GLN A 4 8.77 -4.92 8.81
CA GLN A 4 8.71 -3.58 9.42
C GLN A 4 9.51 -2.54 8.62
N GLU A 5 10.78 -2.84 8.32
CA GLU A 5 11.65 -1.94 7.55
C GLU A 5 11.11 -1.71 6.12
N TYR A 6 10.47 -2.71 5.54
CA TYR A 6 9.86 -2.60 4.21
C TYR A 6 8.59 -1.76 4.26
N GLU A 7 7.74 -1.94 5.28
CA GLU A 7 6.58 -1.09 5.56
C GLU A 7 7.01 0.38 5.67
N GLU A 8 7.94 0.69 6.57
CA GLU A 8 8.44 2.05 6.79
C GLU A 8 9.00 2.66 5.50
N LYS A 9 9.75 1.89 4.69
CA LYS A 9 10.23 2.33 3.38
C LYS A 9 9.08 2.71 2.46
N LEU A 10 8.05 1.88 2.36
CA LEU A 10 6.90 2.16 1.49
C LEU A 10 6.13 3.39 1.95
N LEU A 11 5.90 3.53 3.26
CA LEU A 11 5.20 4.67 3.82
C LEU A 11 5.97 5.97 3.58
N GLN A 12 7.30 5.96 3.76
CA GLN A 12 8.13 7.11 3.46
C GLN A 12 8.05 7.51 1.98
N LEU A 13 8.03 6.55 1.05
CA LEU A 13 7.88 6.84 -0.38
C LEU A 13 6.52 7.45 -0.73
N ILE A 14 5.47 7.12 0.02
CA ILE A 14 4.15 7.76 -0.12
C ILE A 14 4.22 9.18 0.44
N ASP A 15 4.80 9.36 1.62
CA ASP A 15 4.87 10.65 2.32
C ASP A 15 5.73 11.68 1.57
N ASP A 16 6.83 11.25 0.93
CA ASP A 16 7.72 12.12 0.13
C ASP A 16 7.01 12.79 -1.06
N GLY A 17 5.86 12.26 -1.50
CA GLY A 17 5.07 12.80 -2.60
C GLY A 17 3.99 13.82 -2.19
N ILE A 18 3.70 13.97 -0.89
CA ILE A 18 2.51 14.67 -0.38
C ILE A 18 2.49 16.15 -0.75
N ASP A 19 3.61 16.86 -0.64
CA ASP A 19 3.65 18.33 -0.88
C ASP A 19 3.26 18.74 -2.30
N THR A 20 3.39 17.83 -3.27
CA THR A 20 3.07 18.08 -4.69
C THR A 20 1.87 17.26 -5.18
N ALA A 21 1.26 16.47 -4.31
CA ALA A 21 0.18 15.56 -4.67
C ALA A 21 -1.13 16.33 -4.88
N THR A 22 -1.89 15.88 -5.86
CA THR A 22 -3.29 16.26 -6.05
C THR A 22 -4.18 15.65 -4.96
N ASP A 23 -5.42 16.14 -4.80
CA ASP A 23 -6.37 15.59 -3.83
C ASP A 23 -6.63 14.08 -4.04
N ASP A 24 -6.72 13.65 -5.31
CA ASP A 24 -6.90 12.23 -5.65
C ASP A 24 -5.66 11.41 -5.26
N GLU A 25 -4.45 11.94 -5.47
CA GLU A 25 -3.21 11.27 -5.07
C GLU A 25 -3.05 11.20 -3.55
N LEU A 26 -3.47 12.24 -2.83
CA LEU A 26 -3.51 12.23 -1.36
C LEU A 26 -4.48 11.17 -0.85
N PHE A 27 -5.66 11.05 -1.48
CA PHE A 27 -6.60 9.99 -1.18
C PHE A 27 -6.00 8.61 -1.45
N ALA A 28 -5.43 8.38 -2.64
CA ALA A 28 -4.83 7.11 -3.01
C ALA A 28 -3.65 6.72 -2.10
N GLY A 29 -2.82 7.68 -1.70
CA GLY A 29 -1.72 7.48 -0.78
C GLY A 29 -2.18 7.12 0.64
N GLY A 30 -3.19 7.84 1.15
CA GLY A 30 -3.80 7.52 2.44
C GLY A 30 -4.44 6.14 2.45
N TYR A 31 -5.15 5.78 1.37
CA TYR A 31 -5.80 4.48 1.22
C TYR A 31 -4.77 3.34 1.15
N LEU A 32 -3.75 3.51 0.29
CA LEU A 32 -2.66 2.54 0.13
C LEU A 32 -1.87 2.33 1.44
N ARG A 33 -1.59 3.41 2.18
CA ARG A 33 -0.95 3.36 3.50
C ARG A 33 -1.72 2.46 4.47
N GLY A 34 -3.05 2.54 4.47
CA GLY A 34 -3.89 1.65 5.28
C GLY A 34 -3.71 0.17 4.93
N HIS A 35 -3.71 -0.16 3.63
CA HIS A 35 -3.51 -1.54 3.17
C HIS A 35 -2.11 -2.07 3.46
N ILE A 36 -1.08 -1.24 3.33
CA ILE A 36 0.31 -1.60 3.65
C ILE A 36 0.45 -1.96 5.13
N SER A 37 -0.04 -1.10 6.04
CA SER A 37 0.01 -1.37 7.47
C SER A 37 -0.83 -2.57 7.89
N LEU A 38 -1.98 -2.78 7.25
CA LEU A 38 -2.80 -3.97 7.48
C LEU A 38 -2.06 -5.26 7.07
N ALA A 39 -1.45 -5.27 5.89
CA ALA A 39 -0.69 -6.41 5.39
C ALA A 39 0.54 -6.71 6.26
N ALA A 40 1.26 -5.68 6.70
CA ALA A 40 2.39 -5.83 7.63
C ALA A 40 1.94 -6.49 8.93
N ALA A 41 0.89 -5.96 9.58
CA ALA A 41 0.34 -6.49 10.82
C ALA A 41 -0.16 -7.95 10.67
N GLU A 42 -0.76 -8.29 9.53
CA GLU A 42 -1.16 -9.68 9.25
C GLU A 42 0.04 -10.62 9.14
N CYS A 43 1.10 -10.21 8.45
CA CYS A 43 2.30 -11.02 8.33
C CYS A 43 2.95 -11.24 9.70
N GLU A 44 3.05 -10.20 10.53
CA GLU A 44 3.57 -10.30 11.88
C GLU A 44 2.76 -11.29 12.74
N SER A 45 1.42 -11.16 12.70
CA SER A 45 0.50 -12.07 13.41
C SER A 45 0.67 -13.53 12.98
N LYS A 46 0.96 -13.75 11.70
CA LYS A 46 1.17 -15.09 11.11
C LYS A 46 2.63 -15.58 11.19
N ASN A 47 3.53 -14.81 11.82
CA ASN A 47 4.98 -15.08 11.85
C ASN A 47 5.59 -15.25 10.43
N GLU A 48 5.00 -14.56 9.45
CA GLU A 48 5.52 -14.52 8.09
C GLU A 48 6.69 -13.54 8.03
N SER A 49 7.79 -13.96 7.41
CA SER A 49 9.01 -13.13 7.26
C SER A 49 9.35 -12.84 5.80
N GLN A 50 8.54 -13.36 4.87
CA GLN A 50 8.75 -13.21 3.44
C GLN A 50 8.11 -11.91 2.95
N LEU A 51 8.92 -11.01 2.36
CA LEU A 51 8.40 -9.76 1.80
C LEU A 51 7.44 -10.00 0.61
N SER A 52 7.61 -11.10 -0.12
CA SER A 52 6.67 -11.51 -1.18
C SER A 52 5.27 -11.72 -0.65
N LEU A 53 5.12 -12.38 0.51
CA LEU A 53 3.81 -12.59 1.14
C LEU A 53 3.14 -11.27 1.53
N MET A 54 3.91 -10.33 2.07
CA MET A 54 3.39 -8.99 2.37
C MET A 54 2.90 -8.29 1.10
N LYS A 55 3.66 -8.34 0.00
CA LYS A 55 3.25 -7.75 -1.29
C LYS A 55 1.96 -8.38 -1.81
N GLU A 56 1.88 -9.71 -1.82
CA GLU A 56 0.67 -10.44 -2.24
C GLU A 56 -0.54 -10.06 -1.40
N LYS A 57 -0.38 -9.88 -0.09
CA LYS A 57 -1.45 -9.41 0.80
C LYS A 57 -1.92 -8.00 0.49
N VAL A 58 -1.00 -7.07 0.22
CA VAL A 58 -1.37 -5.71 -0.18
C VAL A 58 -2.18 -5.74 -1.48
N GLU A 59 -1.70 -6.47 -2.49
CA GLU A 59 -2.37 -6.59 -3.78
C GLU A 59 -3.75 -7.24 -3.67
N GLN A 60 -3.86 -8.30 -2.88
CA GLN A 60 -5.13 -8.96 -2.62
C GLN A 60 -6.09 -8.02 -1.88
N SER A 61 -5.60 -7.32 -0.85
CA SER A 61 -6.42 -6.41 -0.05
C SER A 61 -6.96 -5.23 -0.87
N ILE A 62 -6.16 -4.66 -1.78
CA ILE A 62 -6.61 -3.63 -2.73
C ILE A 62 -7.65 -4.21 -3.71
N THR A 63 -7.42 -5.42 -4.21
CA THR A 63 -8.33 -6.09 -5.15
C THR A 63 -9.68 -6.39 -4.50
N ASP A 64 -9.68 -6.85 -3.25
CA ASP A 64 -10.89 -7.14 -2.48
C ASP A 64 -11.69 -5.87 -2.17
N ALA A 65 -10.99 -4.76 -1.91
CA ALA A 65 -11.59 -3.47 -1.64
C ALA A 65 -11.99 -2.69 -2.92
N LYS A 66 -11.82 -3.29 -4.11
CA LYS A 66 -12.17 -2.66 -5.40
C LYS A 66 -13.62 -2.20 -5.48
N SER A 67 -14.54 -2.89 -4.80
CA SER A 67 -15.97 -2.51 -4.77
C SER A 67 -16.25 -1.24 -3.96
N GLU A 68 -15.32 -0.81 -3.11
CA GLU A 68 -15.42 0.38 -2.27
C GLU A 68 -14.92 1.64 -2.99
N LEU A 69 -14.16 1.47 -4.08
CA LEU A 69 -13.52 2.54 -4.83
C LEU A 69 -14.27 2.85 -6.13
N SER A 70 -14.21 4.11 -6.57
CA SER A 70 -14.57 4.41 -7.95
C SER A 70 -13.56 3.78 -8.92
N PRO A 71 -13.92 3.56 -10.21
CA PRO A 71 -12.98 3.04 -11.19
C PRO A 71 -11.70 3.86 -11.33
N SER A 72 -11.79 5.18 -11.19
CA SER A 72 -10.65 6.10 -11.25
C SER A 72 -9.75 5.96 -10.02
N ASP A 73 -10.35 5.92 -8.83
CA ASP A 73 -9.60 5.79 -7.57
C ASP A 73 -8.86 4.45 -7.50
N TYR A 74 -9.51 3.36 -7.93
CA TYR A 74 -8.90 2.05 -8.00
C TYR A 74 -7.64 2.05 -8.89
N VAL A 75 -7.73 2.67 -10.07
CA VAL A 75 -6.58 2.79 -10.98
C VAL A 75 -5.46 3.59 -10.33
N LEU A 76 -5.78 4.69 -9.63
CA LEU A 76 -4.79 5.54 -8.99
C LEU A 76 -4.08 4.82 -7.83
N VAL A 77 -4.82 4.09 -6.99
CA VAL A 77 -4.26 3.27 -5.91
C VAL A 77 -3.33 2.19 -6.49
N CYS A 78 -3.74 1.49 -7.55
CA CYS A 78 -2.89 0.50 -8.22
C CYS A 78 -1.61 1.12 -8.81
N GLN A 79 -1.72 2.28 -9.46
CA GLN A 79 -0.56 2.99 -10.01
C GLN A 79 0.41 3.42 -8.91
N MET A 80 -0.11 3.93 -7.80
CA MET A 80 0.71 4.33 -6.67
C MET A 80 1.40 3.12 -6.03
N TRP A 81 0.69 1.99 -5.88
CA TRP A 81 1.30 0.74 -5.42
C TRP A 81 2.49 0.34 -6.29
N GLN A 82 2.30 0.27 -7.62
CA GLN A 82 3.37 -0.07 -8.54
C GLN A 82 4.58 0.89 -8.44
N LYS A 83 4.34 2.17 -8.19
CA LYS A 83 5.40 3.18 -8.03
C LYS A 83 6.24 2.93 -6.78
N VAL A 84 5.62 2.59 -5.65
CA VAL A 84 6.33 2.42 -4.36
C VAL A 84 6.88 1.01 -4.16
N SER A 85 6.27 0.00 -4.79
CA SER A 85 6.64 -1.42 -4.64
C SER A 85 7.70 -1.91 -5.63
N ALA A 86 8.10 -1.06 -6.58
CA ALA A 86 9.14 -1.31 -7.60
C ALA A 86 10.51 -1.59 -6.97
#